data_AF-N9KYP6-F1
#
_entry.id   AF-N9KYP6-F1
#
_cell.length_a   1.000
_cell.length_b   1.000
_cell.length_c   1.000
_cell.angle_alpha   90.00
_cell.angle_beta   90.00
_cell.angle_gamma   90.00
#
_symmetry.space_group_name_H-M   'P 1'
#
loop_
_entity.id
_entity.type
_entity.pdbx_description
1 polymer ?
#
loop_
_entity_poly.entity_id
_entity_poly.type
_entity_poly.pdbx_seq_one_letter_code
_entity_poly.pdbx_strand_id
1 'polypeptide(L)'
;MQFDDADMEQAYQQYIGPMRARETAFFQKIQVQQASTTAGQAPEYARYQDCIGWRYTRQKMQSLGIDQVRYKQLIWLPKSSFKQQCIFTIR
;
A
#
# COMPACT_ATOMS: atom_id res chain seq x y z
N MET A 1 -11.26 -12.33 -5.13
CA MET A 1 -11.31 -12.76 -6.54
C MET A 1 -11.90 -14.15 -6.54
N GLN A 2 -12.99 -14.34 -7.27
CA GLN A 2 -13.67 -15.62 -7.38
C GLN A 2 -13.49 -16.07 -8.83
N PHE A 3 -12.99 -17.28 -9.03
CA PHE A 3 -12.81 -17.86 -10.35
C PHE A 3 -13.95 -18.84 -10.59
N ASP A 4 -14.59 -18.73 -11.75
CA ASP A 4 -15.70 -19.61 -12.13
C ASP A 4 -15.21 -20.97 -12.67
N ASP A 5 -13.90 -21.09 -12.92
CA ASP A 5 -13.27 -22.23 -13.58
C ASP A 5 -11.90 -22.56 -12.96
N ALA A 6 -11.64 -23.85 -12.74
CA ALA A 6 -10.43 -24.34 -12.07
C ALA A 6 -9.17 -24.20 -12.94
N ASP A 7 -9.31 -24.32 -14.26
CA ASP A 7 -8.19 -24.16 -15.20
C ASP A 7 -7.76 -22.69 -15.25
N MET A 8 -8.73 -21.76 -15.20
CA MET A 8 -8.47 -20.32 -15.07
C MET A 8 -7.79 -19.97 -13.75
N GLU A 9 -8.22 -20.54 -12.63
CA GLU A 9 -7.54 -20.35 -11.34
C GLU A 9 -6.10 -20.87 -11.43
N GLN A 10 -5.88 -22.07 -11.95
CA GLN A 10 -4.55 -22.65 -12.09
C GLN A 10 -3.63 -21.82 -12.99
N ALA A 11 -4.12 -21.38 -14.15
CA ALA A 11 -3.38 -20.51 -15.06
C ALA A 11 -3.02 -19.17 -14.41
N TYR A 12 -3.95 -18.59 -13.66
CA TYR A 12 -3.70 -17.37 -12.90
C TYR A 12 -2.62 -17.58 -11.82
N GLN A 13 -2.69 -18.67 -11.05
CA GLN A 13 -1.69 -18.95 -10.02
C GLN A 13 -0.30 -19.17 -10.62
N GLN A 14 -0.20 -19.86 -11.77
CA GLN A 14 1.05 -20.04 -12.51
C GLN A 14 1.62 -18.71 -13.01
N TYR A 15 0.76 -17.82 -13.51
CA TYR A 15 1.15 -16.49 -13.95
C TYR A 15 1.63 -15.58 -12.79
N ILE A 16 0.87 -15.55 -11.69
CA ILE A 16 1.11 -14.61 -10.59
C ILE A 16 2.17 -15.09 -9.61
N GLY A 17 2.39 -16.41 -9.48
CA GLY A 17 3.32 -17.01 -8.52
C GLY A 17 4.73 -16.41 -8.57
N PRO A 18 5.38 -16.36 -9.75
CA PRO A 18 6.69 -15.73 -9.90
C PRO A 18 6.70 -14.24 -9.54
N MET A 19 5.60 -13.52 -9.84
CA MET A 19 5.47 -12.09 -9.51
C MET A 19 5.33 -11.87 -8.01
N ARG A 20 4.51 -12.67 -7.32
CA ARG A 20 4.38 -12.63 -5.86
C ARG A 20 5.73 -12.88 -5.19
N ALA A 21 6.47 -13.89 -5.63
CA ALA A 21 7.78 -14.20 -5.07
C ALA A 21 8.77 -13.04 -5.25
N ARG A 22 8.79 -12.41 -6.43
CA ARG A 22 9.63 -11.23 -6.70
C ARG A 22 9.23 -10.03 -5.83
N GLU A 23 7.94 -9.77 -5.70
CA GLU A 23 7.42 -8.68 -4.87
C GLU A 23 7.77 -8.89 -3.40
N THR A 24 7.51 -10.09 -2.86
CA THR A 24 7.88 -10.45 -1.48
C THR A 24 9.39 -10.31 -1.25
N ALA A 25 10.22 -10.83 -2.15
CA ALA A 25 11.67 -10.71 -2.04
C ALA A 25 12.15 -9.25 -2.09
N PHE A 26 11.51 -8.41 -2.92
CA PHE A 26 11.81 -6.98 -2.97
C PHE A 26 11.52 -6.29 -1.64
N PHE A 27 10.32 -6.48 -1.08
CA PHE A 27 9.92 -5.87 0.20
C PHE A 27 10.80 -6.34 1.37
N GLN A 28 11.16 -7.64 1.39
CA GLN A 28 12.13 -8.17 2.35
C GLN A 28 13.50 -7.50 2.21
N LYS A 29 14.01 -7.35 0.99
CA LYS A 29 15.31 -6.72 0.71
C LYS A 29 15.37 -5.27 1.20
N ILE A 30 14.29 -4.51 1.03
CA ILE A 30 14.23 -3.11 1.49
C ILE A 30 13.74 -2.97 2.93
N GLN A 31 13.45 -4.08 3.61
CA GLN A 31 12.96 -4.13 4.99
C GLN A 31 11.65 -3.34 5.22
N VAL A 32 10.79 -3.25 4.20
CA VAL A 32 9.49 -2.59 4.27
C VAL A 32 8.38 -3.64 4.23
N GLN A 33 7.33 -3.45 5.03
CA GLN A 33 6.16 -4.33 5.01
C GLN A 33 5.37 -4.10 3.71
N GLN A 34 5.14 -5.18 2.95
CA GLN A 34 4.36 -5.15 1.70
C GLN A 34 2.95 -4.57 1.90
N ALA A 35 2.34 -4.76 3.08
CA ALA A 35 1.06 -4.18 3.45
C ALA A 35 0.99 -2.65 3.31
N SER A 36 2.14 -1.96 3.26
CA SER A 36 2.22 -0.52 2.99
C SER A 36 1.62 -0.10 1.64
N THR A 37 1.50 -1.00 0.66
CA THR A 37 0.91 -0.69 -0.65
C THR A 37 -0.61 -0.80 -0.69
N THR A 38 -1.21 -1.50 0.28
CA THR A 38 -2.64 -1.80 0.32
C THR A 38 -3.33 -1.34 1.60
N ALA A 39 -2.60 -0.77 2.58
CA ALA A 39 -3.17 -0.46 3.89
C ALA A 39 -4.43 0.41 3.84
N GLY A 40 -4.52 1.38 2.93
CA GLY A 40 -5.71 2.23 2.80
C GLY A 40 -6.93 1.56 2.16
N GLN A 41 -6.79 0.32 1.70
CA GLN A 41 -7.89 -0.50 1.19
C GLN A 41 -8.48 -1.40 2.29
N ALA A 42 -7.93 -1.36 3.51
CA ALA A 42 -8.39 -2.20 4.60
C ALA A 42 -9.82 -1.79 5.06
N PRO A 43 -10.65 -2.74 5.55
CA PRO A 43 -12.06 -2.49 5.87
C PRO A 43 -12.29 -1.33 6.87
N GLU A 44 -11.37 -1.10 7.80
CA GLU A 44 -11.45 0.02 8.76
C GLU A 44 -11.42 1.41 8.10
N TYR A 45 -10.97 1.49 6.84
CA TYR A 45 -10.93 2.71 6.04
C TYR A 45 -12.09 2.81 5.04
N ALA A 46 -13.08 1.92 5.07
CA ALA A 46 -14.23 1.95 4.16
C ALA A 46 -14.96 3.31 4.15
N ARG A 47 -14.97 4.02 5.28
CA ARG A 47 -15.52 5.40 5.38
C ARG A 47 -14.83 6.44 4.49
N TYR A 48 -13.67 6.11 3.92
CA TYR A 48 -12.88 6.96 3.03
C TYR A 48 -12.93 6.49 1.57
N GLN A 49 -13.92 5.66 1.20
CA GLN A 49 -14.10 5.16 -0.17
C GLN A 49 -14.16 6.26 -1.24
N ASP A 50 -14.60 7.46 -0.89
CA ASP A 50 -14.68 8.62 -1.80
C ASP A 50 -13.33 9.36 -1.96
N CYS A 51 -12.33 9.00 -1.17
CA CYS A 51 -10.98 9.54 -1.30
C CYS A 51 -10.18 8.74 -2.33
N ILE A 52 -9.41 9.45 -3.15
CA ILE A 52 -8.63 8.85 -4.25
C ILE A 52 -7.34 8.18 -3.79
N GLY A 53 -7.05 8.20 -2.50
CA GLY A 53 -5.86 7.59 -1.93
C GLY A 53 -5.63 7.98 -0.47
N TRP A 54 -4.48 7.57 0.05
CA TRP A 54 -4.08 7.82 1.43
C TRP A 54 -2.64 8.30 1.53
N ARG A 55 -2.33 8.91 2.68
CA ARG A 55 -0.98 9.26 3.10
C ARG A 55 -0.73 8.71 4.50
N TYR A 56 0.55 8.53 4.84
CA TYR A 56 0.96 8.04 6.15
C TYR A 56 1.52 9.16 7.04
N THR A 57 1.24 9.08 8.33
CA THR A 57 2.03 9.79 9.35
C THR A 57 3.46 9.23 9.37
N ARG A 58 4.41 10.00 9.93
CA ARG A 58 5.78 9.52 10.14
C ARG A 58 5.79 8.25 11.01
N GLN A 59 5.01 8.23 12.09
CA GLN A 59 4.91 7.08 12.98
C GLN A 59 4.38 5.84 12.24
N LYS A 60 3.36 6.00 11.39
CA LYS A 60 2.85 4.88 10.60
C LYS A 60 3.86 4.37 9.59
N MET A 61 4.58 5.27 8.90
CA MET A 61 5.67 4.89 8.00
C MET A 61 6.73 4.04 8.71
N GLN A 62 7.17 4.45 9.91
CA GLN A 62 8.12 3.68 10.71
C GLN A 62 7.58 2.30 11.11
N SER A 63 6.31 2.22 11.50
CA SER A 63 5.69 0.92 11.81
C SER A 63 5.64 -0.05 10.61
N LEU A 64 5.76 0.47 9.39
CA LEU A 64 5.83 -0.29 8.14
C LEU A 64 7.28 -0.55 7.68
N GLY A 65 8.29 -0.17 8.47
CA GLY A 65 9.72 -0.29 8.11
C GLY A 65 10.23 0.83 7.18
N ILE A 66 9.45 1.89 6.98
CA ILE A 66 9.83 3.04 6.14
C ILE A 66 10.53 4.07 7.03
N ASP A 67 11.79 3.79 7.36
CA ASP A 67 12.52 4.51 8.42
C ASP A 67 13.43 5.62 7.89
N GLN A 68 13.92 5.46 6.66
CA GLN A 68 14.91 6.36 6.05
C GLN A 68 14.28 7.50 5.24
N VAL A 69 13.15 8.04 5.70
CA VAL A 69 12.50 9.17 5.02
C VAL A 69 13.21 10.48 5.39
N ARG A 70 13.88 11.09 4.40
CA ARG A 70 14.52 12.40 4.54
C ARG A 70 13.64 13.48 3.93
N TYR A 71 13.29 14.47 4.74
CA TYR A 71 12.46 15.59 4.31
C TYR A 71 13.34 16.77 3.92
N LYS A 72 12.98 17.48 2.83
CA LYS A 72 13.59 18.78 2.52
C LYS A 72 13.21 19.87 3.53
N GLN A 73 12.10 19.69 4.23
CA GLN A 73 11.54 20.60 5.23
C GLN A 73 11.49 19.90 6.58
N LEU A 74 11.61 20.65 7.68
CA LEU A 74 11.65 20.09 9.05
C LEU A 74 10.42 19.26 9.43
N ILE A 75 9.28 19.48 8.79
CA ILE A 75 8.00 18.83 9.11
C ILE A 75 7.50 18.04 7.91
N TRP A 76 7.17 16.77 8.13
CA TRP A 76 6.44 15.95 7.17
C TRP A 76 4.94 16.23 7.25
N LEU A 77 4.45 17.04 6.32
CA LEU A 77 3.03 17.30 6.17
C LEU A 77 2.64 17.19 4.69
N PRO A 78 2.47 15.96 4.15
CA PRO A 78 2.02 15.79 2.77
C PRO A 78 0.67 16.48 2.58
N LYS A 79 0.28 16.86 1.36
CA LYS A 79 -1.06 17.44 1.14
C LYS A 79 -2.15 16.39 1.42
N SER A 80 -3.31 16.81 1.92
CA SER A 80 -4.51 15.97 2.10
C SER A 80 -5.41 15.96 0.87
N SER A 81 -4.88 16.40 -0.28
CA SER A 81 -5.61 16.49 -1.53
C SER A 81 -4.68 16.44 -2.73
N PHE A 82 -5.16 15.86 -3.83
CA PHE A 82 -4.51 15.90 -5.13
C PHE A 82 -5.56 16.21 -6.20
N LYS A 83 -5.31 17.22 -7.05
CA LYS A 83 -6.30 17.73 -8.03
C LYS A 83 -7.70 17.97 -7.42
N GLN A 84 -7.76 18.61 -6.26
CA GLN A 84 -8.99 18.88 -5.49
C GLN A 84 -9.74 17.64 -4.97
N GLN A 85 -9.18 16.43 -5.15
CA GLN A 85 -9.75 15.19 -4.65
C GLN A 85 -9.13 14.79 -3.30
N CYS A 86 -9.92 14.15 -2.44
CA CYS A 86 -9.53 13.79 -1.08
C CYS A 86 -8.36 12.79 -1.03
N ILE A 87 -7.40 13.01 -0.12
CA ILE A 87 -6.43 12.01 0.35
C ILE A 87 -6.55 11.91 1.87
N PHE A 88 -6.94 10.75 2.38
CA PHE A 88 -7.09 10.55 3.82
C PHE A 88 -5.76 10.17 4.49
N THR A 89 -5.71 10.25 5.82
CA THR A 89 -4.49 9.99 6.60
C THR A 89 -4.61 8.71 7.40
N ILE A 90 -3.69 7.79 7.17
CA ILE A 90 -3.47 6.61 8.01
C ILE A 90 -2.45 6.99 9.07
N ARG A 91 -2.81 6.77 10.33
CA ARG A 91 -2.04 7.18 11.50
C ARG A 91 -1.39 6.01 12.19
#